data_AF-A0A8J6U276-F1
#
_entry.id   AF-A0A8J6U276-F1
#
_cell.length_a   1.000
_cell.length_b   1.000
_cell.length_c   1.000
_cell.angle_alpha   90.00
_cell.angle_beta   90.00
_cell.angle_gamma   90.00
#
_symmetry.space_group_name_H-M   'P 1'
#
loop_
_entity.id
_entity.type
_entity.pdbx_description
1 polymer ?
#
loop_
_entity_poly.entity_id
_entity_poly.type
_entity_poly.pdbx_seq_one_letter_code
_entity_poly.pdbx_strand_id
1 'polypeptide(L)'
;MKVNFEKLIDTKHMLEWFSDEPFEEITATIEAMFIKQAPDTKMLRFEVTSSPQWLTGGRKSEHTDKMILLRSGLAVTCNFTLQNNDDIYDLTGVFTWVGTNLDSDPRTKIWMDLDGTLEEFGQEGLLKERIYALDV
;
A
#
# COMPACT_ATOMS: atom_id res chain seq x y z
N MET A 1 -13.31 -9.91 10.15
CA MET A 1 -12.99 -8.94 9.09
C MET A 1 -13.27 -9.56 7.73
N LYS A 2 -13.96 -8.86 6.82
CA LYS A 2 -14.18 -9.29 5.42
C LYS A 2 -13.23 -8.53 4.50
N VAL A 3 -12.44 -9.23 3.70
CA VAL A 3 -11.46 -8.60 2.79
C VAL A 3 -11.74 -8.94 1.33
N ASN A 4 -11.49 -8.00 0.42
CA ASN A 4 -11.47 -8.23 -1.03
C ASN A 4 -10.23 -7.59 -1.66
N PHE A 5 -9.32 -8.43 -2.14
CA PHE A 5 -8.08 -8.06 -2.81
C PHE A 5 -8.03 -8.54 -4.26
N GLU A 6 -9.17 -8.89 -4.88
CA GLU A 6 -9.23 -9.48 -6.23
C GLU A 6 -8.44 -8.67 -7.26
N LYS A 7 -8.50 -7.33 -7.18
CA LYS A 7 -7.75 -6.40 -8.06
C LYS A 7 -6.23 -6.47 -7.93
N LEU A 8 -5.71 -7.07 -6.86
CA LEU A 8 -4.27 -7.20 -6.59
C LEU A 8 -3.72 -8.61 -6.80
N ILE A 9 -4.57 -9.61 -7.01
CA ILE A 9 -4.15 -11.01 -7.12
C ILE A 9 -3.13 -11.21 -8.24
N ASP A 10 -3.41 -10.65 -9.43
CA ASP A 10 -2.52 -10.78 -10.59
C ASP A 10 -1.13 -10.15 -10.34
N THR A 11 -1.06 -9.17 -9.46
CA THR A 11 0.19 -8.47 -9.09
C THR A 11 0.69 -8.84 -7.69
N LYS A 12 0.18 -9.91 -7.07
CA LYS A 12 0.56 -10.30 -5.70
C LYS A 12 2.06 -10.50 -5.54
N HIS A 13 2.70 -11.11 -6.54
CA HIS A 13 4.14 -11.32 -6.58
C HIS A 13 4.97 -10.02 -6.50
N MET A 14 4.40 -8.87 -6.86
CA MET A 14 5.05 -7.56 -6.67
C MET A 14 4.95 -7.07 -5.23
N LEU A 15 3.84 -7.38 -4.54
CA LEU A 15 3.63 -7.05 -3.13
C LEU A 15 4.48 -7.88 -2.18
N GLU A 16 4.83 -9.11 -2.61
CA GLU A 16 5.71 -10.02 -1.86
C GLU A 16 7.14 -9.47 -1.72
N TRP A 17 7.51 -8.41 -2.47
CA TRP A 17 8.73 -7.64 -2.22
C TRP A 17 8.65 -6.71 -1.01
N PHE A 18 7.44 -6.41 -0.53
CA PHE A 18 7.23 -5.50 0.59
C PHE A 18 6.99 -6.22 1.92
N SER A 19 6.37 -7.40 1.86
CA SER A 19 6.08 -8.26 3.02
C SER A 19 5.78 -9.67 2.52
N ASP A 20 6.13 -10.69 3.32
CA ASP A 20 5.81 -12.09 3.04
C ASP A 20 4.30 -12.36 3.03
N GLU A 21 3.53 -11.61 3.83
CA GLU A 21 2.08 -11.72 3.97
C GLU A 21 1.40 -10.37 3.64
N PRO A 22 1.45 -9.93 2.37
CA PRO A 22 1.17 -8.54 2.04
C PRO A 22 -0.26 -8.11 2.35
N PHE A 23 -1.24 -9.00 2.21
CA PHE A 23 -2.64 -8.66 2.49
C PHE A 23 -2.92 -8.53 3.99
N GLU A 24 -2.25 -9.32 4.83
CA GLU A 24 -2.35 -9.19 6.28
C GLU A 24 -1.69 -7.90 6.74
N GLU A 25 -0.47 -7.63 6.28
CA GLU A 25 0.30 -6.41 6.54
C GLU A 25 -0.51 -5.14 6.19
N ILE A 26 -1.17 -5.12 5.03
CA ILE A 26 -2.03 -4.00 4.60
C ILE A 26 -3.12 -3.76 5.65
N THR A 27 -3.90 -4.78 5.98
CA THR A 27 -5.05 -4.60 6.89
C THR A 27 -4.62 -4.26 8.30
N ALA A 28 -3.58 -4.92 8.83
CA ALA A 28 -3.06 -4.68 10.17
C ALA A 28 -2.47 -3.28 10.30
N THR A 29 -1.69 -2.83 9.31
CA THR A 29 -1.10 -1.49 9.34
C THR A 29 -2.15 -0.39 9.23
N ILE A 30 -3.14 -0.52 8.34
CA ILE A 30 -4.22 0.47 8.22
C ILE A 30 -5.02 0.53 9.53
N GLU A 31 -5.43 -0.62 10.08
CA GLU A 31 -6.15 -0.65 11.36
C GLU A 31 -5.33 0.01 12.48
N ALA A 32 -4.03 -0.29 12.58
CA ALA A 32 -3.13 0.33 13.54
C ALA A 32 -2.99 1.86 13.38
N MET A 33 -3.10 2.40 12.15
CA MET A 33 -3.13 3.85 11.92
C MET A 33 -4.34 4.52 12.57
N PHE A 34 -5.51 3.86 12.55
CA PHE A 34 -6.73 4.38 13.16
C PHE A 34 -6.81 4.12 14.66
N ILE A 35 -6.28 2.99 15.15
CA ILE A 35 -6.17 2.71 16.59
C ILE A 35 -5.37 3.80 17.32
N LYS A 36 -4.34 4.38 16.68
CA LYS A 36 -3.57 5.50 17.23
C LYS A 36 -4.41 6.76 17.50
N GLN A 37 -5.52 6.93 16.78
CA GLN A 37 -6.44 8.06 16.93
C GLN A 37 -7.64 7.71 17.81
N ALA A 38 -8.14 6.47 17.70
CA ALA A 38 -9.27 5.94 18.44
C ALA A 38 -8.99 4.48 18.84
N PRO A 39 -8.58 4.22 20.10
CA PRO A 39 -8.04 2.92 20.53
C PRO A 39 -8.96 1.71 20.36
N ASP A 40 -10.28 1.90 20.43
CA ASP A 40 -11.27 0.83 20.29
C ASP A 40 -11.66 0.55 18.83
N THR A 41 -10.94 1.16 17.88
CA THR A 41 -11.18 0.99 16.45
C THR A 41 -10.92 -0.45 16.00
N LYS A 42 -11.85 -0.99 15.22
CA LYS A 42 -11.74 -2.29 14.54
C LYS A 42 -12.11 -2.21 13.08
N MET A 43 -11.35 -2.86 12.21
CA MET A 43 -11.65 -2.98 10.79
C MET A 43 -12.63 -4.13 10.55
N LEU A 44 -13.83 -3.78 10.09
CA LEU A 44 -14.87 -4.77 9.77
C LEU A 44 -14.74 -5.27 8.33
N ARG A 45 -14.45 -4.37 7.39
CA ARG A 45 -14.33 -4.67 5.96
C ARG A 45 -13.19 -3.88 5.32
N PHE A 46 -12.52 -4.48 4.35
CA PHE A 46 -11.58 -3.80 3.45
C PHE A 46 -11.75 -4.32 2.02
N GLU A 47 -11.74 -3.44 1.03
CA GLU A 47 -11.85 -3.80 -0.38
C GLU A 47 -11.04 -2.85 -1.26
N VAL A 48 -10.23 -3.42 -2.15
CA VAL A 48 -9.57 -2.68 -3.24
C VAL A 48 -10.53 -2.57 -4.42
N THR A 49 -10.81 -1.35 -4.86
CA THR A 49 -11.84 -1.06 -5.86
C THR A 49 -11.28 -0.68 -7.23
N SER A 50 -10.04 -0.19 -7.29
CA SER A 50 -9.36 0.16 -8.54
C SER A 50 -8.37 -0.92 -8.99
N SER A 51 -7.98 -0.89 -10.26
CA SER A 51 -6.74 -1.55 -10.68
C SER A 51 -5.52 -0.85 -10.02
N PRO A 52 -4.44 -1.59 -9.76
CA PRO A 52 -3.24 -1.00 -9.15
C PRO A 52 -2.48 -0.12 -10.13
N GLN A 53 -2.02 1.03 -9.65
CA GLN A 53 -1.02 1.85 -10.33
C GLN A 53 0.34 1.61 -9.70
N TRP A 54 1.30 1.19 -10.52
CA TRP A 54 2.63 0.80 -10.08
C TRP A 54 3.69 1.74 -10.65
N LEU A 55 4.67 2.09 -9.81
CA LEU A 55 5.93 2.69 -10.24
C LEU A 55 7.08 1.86 -9.71
N THR A 56 7.97 1.42 -10.60
CA THR A 56 9.14 0.61 -10.24
C THR A 56 10.43 1.28 -10.68
N GLY A 57 11.49 1.11 -9.91
CA GLY A 57 12.83 1.57 -10.23
C GLY A 57 13.83 0.48 -9.97
N GLY A 58 14.73 0.25 -10.93
CA GLY A 58 15.76 -0.77 -10.83
C GLY A 58 17.05 -0.36 -11.51
N ARG A 59 18.09 -1.16 -11.30
CA ARG A 59 19.38 -1.03 -11.98
C ARG A 59 19.70 -2.30 -12.76
N LYS A 60 20.52 -2.17 -13.79
CA LYS A 60 21.07 -3.35 -14.48
C LYS A 60 22.05 -4.06 -13.54
N SER A 61 21.99 -5.38 -13.48
CA SER A 61 23.02 -6.18 -12.83
C SER A 61 24.34 -6.11 -13.61
N GLU A 62 25.47 -6.09 -12.89
CA GLU A 62 26.80 -6.13 -13.50
C GLU A 62 27.24 -7.56 -13.85
N HIS A 63 26.58 -8.57 -13.26
CA HIS A 63 26.99 -9.97 -13.37
C HIS A 63 26.01 -10.83 -14.18
N THR A 64 24.82 -10.30 -14.46
CA THR A 64 23.76 -11.01 -15.16
C THR A 64 23.00 -10.04 -16.07
N ASP A 65 22.31 -10.55 -17.08
CA ASP A 65 21.38 -9.74 -17.91
C ASP A 65 20.05 -9.43 -17.20
N LYS A 66 19.98 -9.59 -15.87
CA LYS A 66 18.78 -9.35 -15.08
C LYS A 66 18.75 -7.91 -14.54
N MET A 67 17.54 -7.39 -14.36
CA MET A 67 17.30 -6.14 -13.64
C MET A 67 17.20 -6.44 -12.14
N ILE A 68 17.83 -5.59 -11.33
CA ILE A 68 17.75 -5.61 -9.87
C ILE A 68 16.72 -4.54 -9.47
N LEU A 69 15.63 -4.96 -8.84
CA LEU A 69 14.61 -4.06 -8.32
C LEU A 69 15.15 -3.32 -7.09
N LEU A 70 15.16 -1.99 -7.13
CA LEU A 70 15.64 -1.16 -6.02
C LEU A 70 14.49 -0.57 -5.22
N ARG A 71 13.39 -0.24 -5.90
CA ARG A 71 12.25 0.46 -5.34
C ARG A 71 10.99 0.14 -6.12
N SER A 72 9.87 0.15 -5.41
CA SER A 72 8.55 0.00 -6.00
C SER A 72 7.53 0.76 -5.17
N GLY A 73 6.51 1.31 -5.81
CA GLY A 73 5.36 1.93 -5.18
C GLY A 73 4.07 1.45 -5.83
N LEU A 74 3.08 1.20 -4.98
CA LEU A 74 1.70 0.89 -5.35
C LEU A 74 0.79 2.02 -4.92
N ALA A 75 -0.20 2.37 -5.74
CA ALA A 75 -1.37 3.16 -5.36
C ALA A 75 -2.67 2.50 -5.85
N VAL A 76 -3.67 2.41 -4.97
CA VAL A 76 -5.02 1.89 -5.28
C VAL A 76 -6.10 2.67 -4.55
N THR A 77 -7.29 2.77 -5.13
CA THR A 77 -8.49 3.16 -4.41
C THR A 77 -9.03 1.98 -3.61
N CYS A 78 -9.44 2.24 -2.36
CA CYS A 78 -10.06 1.24 -1.50
C CYS A 78 -11.26 1.80 -0.74
N ASN A 79 -12.17 0.90 -0.37
CA ASN A 79 -13.25 1.16 0.56
C ASN A 79 -13.05 0.30 1.80
N PHE A 80 -13.36 0.84 2.97
CA PHE A 80 -13.26 0.09 4.21
C PHE A 80 -14.26 0.57 5.25
N THR A 81 -14.65 -0.34 6.13
CA THR A 81 -15.59 -0.08 7.21
C THR A 81 -14.85 -0.23 8.52
N LEU A 82 -14.87 0.82 9.33
CA LEU A 82 -14.35 0.83 10.70
C LEU A 82 -15.51 0.84 11.69
N GLN A 83 -15.29 0.20 12.82
CA GLN A 83 -16.13 0.32 14.00
C GLN A 83 -15.31 0.95 15.12
N ASN A 84 -15.88 1.91 15.83
CA ASN A 84 -15.32 2.41 17.08
C ASN A 84 -16.46 2.49 18.10
N ASN A 85 -16.39 1.70 19.16
CA ASN A 85 -17.52 1.44 20.05
C ASN A 85 -18.76 0.95 19.27
N ASP A 86 -19.89 1.64 19.40
CA ASP A 86 -21.14 1.30 18.71
C ASP A 86 -21.29 2.02 17.35
N ASP A 87 -20.36 2.93 17.01
CA ASP A 87 -20.40 3.70 15.77
C ASP A 87 -19.71 2.95 14.63
N ILE A 88 -20.32 3.01 13.44
CA ILE A 88 -19.81 2.42 12.20
C ILE A 88 -19.52 3.53 11.19
N TYR A 89 -18.34 3.48 10.59
CA TYR A 89 -17.86 4.44 9.61
C TYR A 89 -17.50 3.71 8.32
N ASP A 90 -18.17 4.07 7.23
CA ASP A 90 -17.81 3.65 5.88
C ASP A 90 -16.92 4.73 5.25
N LEU A 91 -15.71 4.34 4.87
CA LEU A 91 -14.66 5.23 4.40
C LEU A 91 -14.18 4.80 3.01
N THR A 92 -13.69 5.78 2.25
CA THR A 92 -13.00 5.58 0.98
C THR A 92 -11.70 6.37 0.98
N GLY A 93 -10.75 5.95 0.16
CA GLY A 93 -9.49 6.65 0.02
C GLY A 93 -8.52 5.98 -0.92
N VAL A 94 -7.32 6.55 -0.99
CA VAL A 94 -6.19 5.94 -1.71
C VAL A 94 -5.21 5.34 -0.71
N PHE A 95 -4.99 4.05 -0.87
CA PHE A 95 -3.90 3.34 -0.23
C PHE A 95 -2.65 3.45 -1.09
N THR A 96 -1.52 3.79 -0.46
CA THR A 96 -0.21 3.65 -1.12
C THR A 96 0.77 2.88 -0.25
N TRP A 97 1.58 2.05 -0.89
CA TRP A 97 2.65 1.30 -0.26
C TRP A 97 3.91 1.41 -1.09
N VAL A 98 4.98 1.90 -0.46
CA VAL A 98 6.29 2.05 -1.07
C VAL A 98 7.28 1.13 -0.39
N GLY A 99 8.17 0.53 -1.18
CA GLY A 99 9.40 -0.11 -0.75
C GLY A 99 10.63 0.49 -1.44
N THR A 100 11.70 0.68 -0.68
CA THR A 100 13.04 1.09 -1.16
C THR A 100 14.10 0.13 -0.63
N ASN A 101 15.31 0.16 -1.20
CA ASN A 101 16.41 -0.75 -0.87
C ASN A 101 15.99 -2.24 -0.99
N LEU A 102 15.10 -2.54 -1.95
CA LEU A 102 14.53 -3.88 -2.15
C LEU A 102 15.58 -4.95 -2.54
N ASP A 103 16.78 -4.54 -2.90
CA ASP A 103 17.90 -5.43 -3.24
C ASP A 103 18.82 -5.76 -2.05
N SER A 104 18.58 -5.15 -0.88
CA SER A 104 19.47 -5.28 0.28
C SER A 104 18.70 -5.29 1.61
N ASP A 105 18.39 -4.12 2.16
CA ASP A 105 17.67 -3.93 3.43
C ASP A 105 16.35 -3.20 3.15
N PRO A 106 15.26 -3.94 2.82
CA PRO A 106 14.00 -3.35 2.42
C PRO A 106 13.43 -2.41 3.49
N ARG A 107 13.15 -1.17 3.08
CA ARG A 107 12.41 -0.21 3.91
C ARG A 107 11.09 0.07 3.24
N THR A 108 10.00 -0.11 3.98
CA THR A 108 8.65 0.14 3.46
C THR A 108 7.91 1.19 4.25
N LYS A 109 6.94 1.82 3.60
CA LYS A 109 6.03 2.78 4.22
C LYS A 109 4.67 2.75 3.55
N ILE A 110 3.63 2.79 4.37
CA ILE A 110 2.24 2.81 3.95
C ILE A 110 1.66 4.20 4.25
N TRP A 111 0.77 4.66 3.37
CA TRP A 111 -0.11 5.80 3.60
C TRP A 111 -1.55 5.43 3.27
N MET A 112 -2.49 6.08 3.96
CA MET A 112 -3.92 6.03 3.70
C MET A 112 -4.44 7.47 3.59
N ASP A 113 -4.82 7.86 2.39
CA ASP A 113 -5.35 9.20 2.11
C ASP A 113 -6.87 9.13 1.97
N LEU A 114 -7.57 9.50 3.05
CA LEU A 114 -9.04 9.52 3.09
C LEU A 114 -9.59 10.52 2.08
N ASP A 115 -10.65 10.13 1.39
CA ASP A 115 -11.33 10.91 0.34
C ASP A 115 -10.42 11.37 -0.82
N GLY A 116 -9.19 10.85 -0.91
CA GLY A 116 -8.24 11.14 -1.97
C GLY A 116 -8.54 10.41 -3.27
N THR A 117 -7.89 10.86 -4.35
CA THR A 117 -8.05 10.29 -5.69
C THR A 117 -6.73 9.73 -6.25
N LEU A 118 -6.83 8.80 -7.21
CA LEU A 118 -5.63 8.31 -7.92
C LEU A 118 -4.97 9.37 -8.81
N GLU A 119 -5.68 10.45 -9.16
CA GLU A 119 -5.05 11.59 -9.83
C GLU A 119 -4.05 12.29 -8.90
N GLU A 120 -4.41 12.44 -7.62
CA GLU A 120 -3.57 13.08 -6.61
C GLU A 120 -2.47 12.17 -6.09
N PHE A 121 -2.79 10.89 -5.79
CA PHE A 121 -1.90 9.99 -5.06
C PHE A 121 -1.37 8.81 -5.88
N GLY A 122 -1.80 8.69 -7.13
CA GLY A 122 -1.39 7.63 -8.05
C GLY A 122 -0.06 7.89 -8.76
N GLN A 123 0.20 7.14 -9.83
CA GLN A 123 1.48 7.14 -10.55
C GLN A 123 1.84 8.51 -11.16
N GLU A 124 0.86 9.29 -11.61
CA GLU A 124 1.06 10.64 -12.16
C GLU A 124 0.99 11.72 -11.06
N GLY A 125 0.61 11.33 -9.84
CA GLY A 125 0.54 12.18 -8.67
C GLY A 125 1.70 11.93 -7.70
N LEU A 126 1.38 11.91 -6.40
CA LEU A 126 2.38 11.87 -5.33
C LEU A 126 3.08 10.52 -5.14
N LEU A 127 2.70 9.45 -5.85
CA LEU A 127 3.33 8.14 -5.66
C LEU A 127 4.83 8.19 -5.92
N LYS A 128 5.26 8.93 -6.95
CA LYS A 128 6.68 9.10 -7.24
C LYS A 128 7.41 9.78 -6.08
N GLU A 129 6.87 10.88 -5.56
CA GLU A 129 7.47 11.60 -4.43
C GLU A 129 7.57 10.72 -3.17
N ARG A 130 6.52 9.93 -2.89
CA ARG A 130 6.51 8.97 -1.78
C ARG A 130 7.61 7.92 -1.90
N ILE A 131 7.92 7.47 -3.12
CA ILE A 131 9.05 6.55 -3.35
C ILE A 131 10.37 7.17 -2.90
N TYR A 132 10.64 8.43 -3.28
CA TYR A 132 11.88 9.11 -2.93
C TYR A 132 11.90 9.64 -1.48
N ALA A 133 10.74 9.73 -0.81
CA ALA A 133 10.66 10.14 0.59
C ALA A 133 11.29 9.14 1.58
N LEU A 134 11.65 7.93 1.13
CA LEU A 134 12.37 6.93 1.93
C LEU A 134 13.88 6.92 1.67
N ASP A 135 14.39 7.72 0.72
CA ASP A 135 15.82 7.78 0.41
C ASP A 135 16.62 8.64 1.41
N VAL A 136 16.00 9.07 2.52
CA VAL A 136 16.59 9.90 3.58
C VAL A 136 17.44 9.10 4.57
#